data_AF-A0A239GUY3-F1
#
_entry.id   AF-A0A239GUY3-F1
#
_cell.length_a   1.000
_cell.length_b   1.000
_cell.length_c   1.000
_cell.angle_alpha   90.00
_cell.angle_beta   90.00
_cell.angle_gamma   90.00
#
_symmetry.space_group_name_H-M   'P 1'
#
loop_
_entity.id
_entity.type
_entity.pdbx_description
1 polymer ?
#
loop_
_entity_poly.entity_id
_entity_poly.type
_entity_poly.pdbx_seq_one_letter_code
_entity_poly.pdbx_strand_id
1 'polypeptide(L)'
;MALNLTMPEQEELKPRITVFGVGGAGGNAVNNMIEKNLEGVDFVTANTDAQALQQSNAPARVQMGVKVTEGLGAGARPAVGAAAAEETIEEIVDHLAGAHMCFITAGMGGGTGTGAAPIIAQAARELGVLTVGVVTKPFQFEGAKRMRQAEEGVEALQKVVDTLIIIPNQNLFRLANEKTTFTEAFSLADDVLYQGVKGVTDLMVRPGLINLDFADVRSVMDEMGKAMMGTGEAEGEDRAIQAAEAAIANPLLDEISLRGAKGVLINITGGYDLTLFELDEAANRIREEVDPDANIIVGSTLDMQMEGRMRVSVVATGIDASDVVQDIPRPTRKLRDPVMPEEVAAPAAAAQPAPAQRPVAAEAPRHVEEPSLFAAPSRDDDALLDDMDDGDLPPPAYQPAATAEPLPLVDAADEDMAEEYVAPQPRRPGTPSPEALQRLQAAVRNSAPAAAESAAHRQVAARQAAPQPAAAATEKRSFGIGSLIHRMSAGNGEPAERPAPQPSRQQPPQLRQQTTRPSQSYEDEAELDPEQERIEIPAFLRRQAN
;
A
#
# COMPACT_ATOMS: atom_id res chain seq x y z
N MET A 1 26.36 -52.64 -17.91
CA MET A 1 25.37 -51.54 -17.94
C MET A 1 25.93 -50.43 -17.08
N ALA A 2 25.92 -49.18 -17.54
CA ALA A 2 26.25 -48.05 -16.67
C ALA A 2 25.03 -47.75 -15.78
N LEU A 3 25.24 -47.62 -14.48
CA LEU A 3 24.24 -47.09 -13.57
C LEU A 3 24.31 -45.56 -13.67
N ASN A 4 23.41 -44.97 -14.45
CA ASN A 4 23.19 -43.53 -14.41
C ASN A 4 22.55 -43.18 -13.06
N LEU A 5 23.38 -42.84 -12.08
CA LEU A 5 22.94 -42.24 -10.83
C LEU A 5 22.59 -40.78 -11.13
N THR A 6 21.37 -40.52 -11.60
CA THR A 6 20.74 -39.23 -11.37
C THR A 6 20.57 -39.10 -9.87
N MET A 7 21.41 -38.27 -9.24
CA MET A 7 21.08 -37.73 -7.93
C MET A 7 19.74 -36.99 -8.09
N PRO A 8 18.76 -37.18 -7.19
CA PRO A 8 17.63 -36.27 -7.15
C PRO A 8 18.19 -34.87 -6.90
N GLU A 9 17.78 -33.90 -7.70
CA GLU A 9 18.11 -32.51 -7.44
C GLU A 9 17.56 -32.17 -6.06
N GLN A 10 18.44 -31.72 -5.16
CA GLN A 10 17.99 -31.22 -3.88
C GLN A 10 17.38 -29.85 -4.15
N GLU A 11 16.05 -29.82 -4.32
CA GLU A 11 15.28 -28.57 -4.33
C GLU A 11 15.68 -27.77 -3.08
N GLU A 12 16.40 -26.66 -3.28
CA GLU A 12 16.66 -25.73 -2.19
C GLU A 12 15.31 -25.12 -1.78
N LEU A 13 14.78 -25.55 -0.64
CA LEU A 13 13.50 -25.12 -0.06
C LEU A 13 13.55 -23.67 0.46
N LYS A 14 14.04 -22.74 -0.37
CA LYS A 14 13.99 -21.30 -0.16
C LYS A 14 12.57 -20.80 -0.44
N PRO A 15 12.03 -19.87 0.35
CA PRO A 15 10.72 -19.30 0.08
C PRO A 15 10.76 -18.57 -1.27
N ARG A 16 9.88 -18.95 -2.20
CA ARG A 16 9.77 -18.27 -3.50
C ARG A 16 9.01 -16.97 -3.33
N ILE A 17 9.71 -15.84 -3.45
CA ILE A 17 9.16 -14.49 -3.30
C ILE A 17 8.96 -13.88 -4.69
N THR A 18 7.79 -13.29 -4.95
CA THR A 18 7.47 -12.61 -6.22
C THR A 18 7.19 -11.13 -5.97
N VAL A 19 7.72 -10.25 -6.83
CA VAL A 19 7.49 -8.79 -6.79
C VAL A 19 6.73 -8.39 -8.05
N PHE A 20 5.49 -7.94 -7.86
CA PHE A 20 4.52 -7.61 -8.90
C PHE A 20 4.38 -6.08 -9.03
N GLY A 21 5.00 -5.51 -10.07
CA GLY A 21 4.95 -4.07 -10.36
C GLY A 21 3.74 -3.69 -11.21
N VAL A 22 2.76 -3.00 -10.62
CA VAL A 22 1.46 -2.74 -11.25
C VAL A 22 1.34 -1.31 -11.80
N GLY A 23 1.15 -1.19 -13.11
CA GLY A 23 1.09 0.09 -13.81
C GLY A 23 2.44 0.80 -13.89
N GLY A 24 2.46 2.04 -14.39
CA GLY A 24 3.70 2.80 -14.64
C GLY A 24 4.62 2.92 -13.42
N ALA A 25 4.11 3.44 -12.29
CA ALA A 25 4.92 3.59 -11.08
C ALA A 25 5.39 2.25 -10.48
N GLY A 26 4.57 1.21 -10.52
CA GLY A 26 4.99 -0.13 -10.08
C GLY A 26 6.08 -0.72 -11.00
N GLY A 27 5.99 -0.46 -12.31
CA GLY A 27 7.02 -0.82 -13.28
C GLY A 27 8.34 -0.06 -13.07
N ASN A 28 8.28 1.25 -12.78
CA ASN A 28 9.45 2.05 -12.44
C ASN A 28 10.14 1.53 -11.17
N ALA A 29 9.36 1.26 -10.11
CA ALA A 29 9.87 0.71 -8.86
C ALA A 29 10.54 -0.65 -9.07
N VAL A 30 9.95 -1.55 -9.88
CA VAL A 30 10.58 -2.82 -10.26
C VAL A 30 11.86 -2.62 -11.08
N ASN A 31 11.89 -1.69 -12.03
CA ASN A 31 13.12 -1.36 -12.76
C ASN A 31 14.23 -0.88 -11.79
N ASN A 32 13.91 -0.01 -10.82
CA ASN A 32 14.84 0.45 -9.78
C ASN A 32 15.33 -0.70 -8.88
N MET A 33 14.44 -1.61 -8.47
CA MET A 33 14.81 -2.80 -7.69
C MET A 33 15.77 -3.74 -8.44
N ILE A 34 15.60 -3.87 -9.76
CA ILE A 34 16.49 -4.63 -10.65
C ILE A 34 17.84 -3.91 -10.81
N GLU A 35 17.83 -2.60 -11.08
CA GLU A 35 19.05 -1.78 -11.23
C GLU A 35 19.89 -1.73 -9.94
N LYS A 36 19.23 -1.81 -8.78
CA LYS A 36 19.87 -1.92 -7.45
C LYS A 36 20.22 -3.35 -7.04
N ASN A 37 20.05 -4.33 -7.93
CA ASN A 37 20.41 -5.74 -7.72
C ASN A 37 19.78 -6.33 -6.45
N LEU A 38 18.45 -6.21 -6.30
CA LEU A 38 17.70 -6.95 -5.29
C LEU A 38 17.69 -8.45 -5.65
N GLU A 39 18.19 -9.28 -4.75
CA GLU A 39 18.40 -10.71 -4.97
C GLU A 39 17.23 -11.57 -4.44
N GLY A 40 17.09 -12.79 -4.96
CA GLY A 40 16.16 -13.80 -4.44
C GLY A 40 14.67 -13.54 -4.65
N VAL A 41 14.31 -12.66 -5.58
CA VAL A 41 12.91 -12.33 -5.92
C VAL A 41 12.62 -12.51 -7.41
N ASP A 42 11.46 -13.06 -7.74
CA ASP A 42 10.93 -13.13 -9.11
C ASP A 42 10.25 -11.79 -9.47
N PHE A 43 10.79 -11.07 -10.46
CA PHE A 43 10.19 -9.81 -10.92
C PHE A 43 9.16 -10.02 -12.05
N VAL A 44 7.94 -9.52 -11.82
CA VAL A 44 6.86 -9.45 -12.80
C VAL A 44 6.38 -8.00 -12.90
N THR A 45 6.23 -7.46 -14.12
CA THR A 45 5.53 -6.18 -14.31
C THR A 45 4.23 -6.36 -15.08
N ALA A 46 3.17 -5.72 -14.62
CA ALA A 46 1.84 -5.83 -15.20
C ALA A 46 1.29 -4.43 -15.55
N ASN A 47 1.00 -4.19 -16.82
CA ASN A 47 0.54 -2.88 -17.27
C ASN A 47 -0.47 -2.98 -18.42
N THR A 48 -1.36 -1.99 -18.49
CA THR A 48 -2.29 -1.74 -19.62
C THR A 48 -1.66 -0.88 -20.72
N ASP A 49 -0.55 -0.22 -20.42
CA ASP A 49 0.23 0.58 -21.36
C ASP A 49 1.38 -0.26 -21.93
N ALA A 50 1.31 -0.54 -23.24
CA ALA A 50 2.28 -1.37 -23.93
C ALA A 50 3.63 -0.69 -24.18
N GLN A 51 3.68 0.65 -24.22
CA GLN A 51 4.94 1.40 -24.37
C GLN A 51 5.74 1.35 -23.07
N ALA A 52 5.05 1.52 -21.94
CA ALA A 52 5.66 1.36 -20.62
C ALA A 52 6.12 -0.09 -20.36
N LEU A 53 5.37 -1.11 -20.82
CA LEU A 53 5.76 -2.51 -20.64
C LEU A 53 6.99 -2.92 -21.50
N GLN A 54 7.15 -2.32 -22.69
CA GLN A 54 8.37 -2.49 -23.50
C GLN A 54 9.62 -1.94 -22.78
N GLN A 55 9.47 -0.84 -22.02
CA GLN A 55 10.54 -0.20 -21.25
C GLN A 55 10.83 -0.87 -19.89
N SER A 56 10.12 -1.95 -19.54
CA SER A 56 10.44 -2.67 -18.30
C SER A 56 11.71 -3.50 -18.45
N ASN A 57 12.51 -3.58 -17.37
CA ASN A 57 13.67 -4.46 -17.25
C ASN A 57 13.27 -5.86 -16.72
N ALA A 58 12.00 -6.06 -16.31
CA ALA A 58 11.55 -7.32 -15.72
C ALA A 58 11.62 -8.51 -16.70
N PRO A 59 11.99 -9.72 -16.22
CA PRO A 59 11.95 -10.94 -17.02
C PRO A 59 10.53 -11.35 -17.43
N ALA A 60 9.56 -11.23 -16.51
CA ALA A 60 8.15 -11.53 -16.75
C ALA A 60 7.33 -10.24 -16.91
N ARG A 61 6.42 -10.21 -17.89
CA ARG A 61 5.70 -9.00 -18.32
C ARG A 61 4.28 -9.35 -18.79
N VAL A 62 3.29 -8.83 -18.08
CA VAL A 62 1.86 -9.10 -18.29
C VAL A 62 1.20 -7.88 -18.93
N GLN A 63 0.69 -8.03 -20.16
CA GLN A 63 -0.04 -6.98 -20.87
C GLN A 63 -1.54 -7.08 -20.53
N MET A 64 -1.97 -6.34 -19.51
CA MET A 64 -3.35 -6.37 -19.03
C MET A 64 -4.31 -5.68 -20.00
N GLY A 65 -5.53 -6.20 -20.10
CA GLY A 65 -6.67 -5.51 -20.73
C GLY A 65 -6.50 -5.19 -22.22
N VAL A 66 -5.94 -6.11 -23.00
CA VAL A 66 -5.68 -5.92 -24.45
C VAL A 66 -6.96 -5.54 -25.20
N LYS A 67 -8.10 -6.17 -24.88
CA LYS A 67 -9.39 -5.88 -25.53
C LYS A 67 -10.06 -4.61 -25.00
N VAL A 68 -9.76 -4.22 -23.76
CA VAL A 68 -10.37 -3.06 -23.08
C VAL A 68 -9.62 -1.74 -23.33
N THR A 69 -8.30 -1.80 -23.56
CA THR A 69 -7.44 -0.60 -23.64
C THR A 69 -6.66 -0.46 -24.95
N GLU A 70 -6.66 -1.49 -25.82
CA GLU A 70 -5.87 -1.54 -27.06
C GLU A 70 -4.36 -1.31 -26.84
N GLY A 71 -3.86 -1.50 -25.61
CA GLY A 71 -2.48 -1.21 -25.21
C GLY A 71 -2.18 0.25 -24.89
N LEU A 72 -3.19 1.13 -24.88
CA LEU A 72 -3.08 2.59 -24.68
C LEU A 72 -3.22 3.03 -23.21
N GLY A 73 -3.29 2.09 -22.28
CA GLY A 73 -3.38 2.39 -20.84
C GLY A 73 -4.79 2.72 -20.33
N ALA A 74 -4.96 2.69 -19.01
CA ALA A 74 -6.26 2.84 -18.34
C ALA A 74 -6.79 4.29 -18.20
N GLY A 75 -6.19 5.29 -18.88
CA GLY A 75 -6.71 6.66 -18.97
C GLY A 75 -7.03 7.37 -17.63
N ALA A 76 -6.28 7.07 -16.55
CA ALA A 76 -6.56 7.51 -15.17
C ALA A 76 -7.96 7.13 -14.62
N ARG A 77 -8.53 6.00 -15.07
CA ARG A 77 -9.81 5.43 -14.63
C ARG A 77 -9.59 4.08 -13.92
N PRO A 78 -9.68 4.00 -12.57
CA PRO A 78 -9.50 2.75 -11.83
C PRO A 78 -10.38 1.58 -12.33
N ALA A 79 -11.64 1.83 -12.67
CA ALA A 79 -12.54 0.81 -13.21
C ALA A 79 -12.05 0.18 -14.53
N VAL A 80 -11.24 0.90 -15.32
CA VAL A 80 -10.60 0.36 -16.54
C VAL A 80 -9.39 -0.50 -16.18
N GLY A 81 -8.64 -0.12 -15.14
CA GLY A 81 -7.55 -0.94 -14.60
C GLY A 81 -8.04 -2.25 -13.96
N ALA A 82 -9.17 -2.22 -13.25
CA ALA A 82 -9.78 -3.41 -12.66
C ALA A 82 -10.26 -4.39 -13.75
N ALA A 83 -11.09 -3.92 -14.69
CA ALA A 83 -11.58 -4.75 -15.80
C ALA A 83 -10.43 -5.31 -16.68
N ALA A 84 -9.32 -4.57 -16.81
CA ALA A 84 -8.13 -5.04 -17.50
C ALA A 84 -7.38 -6.16 -16.76
N ALA A 85 -7.37 -6.15 -15.42
CA ALA A 85 -6.80 -7.23 -14.62
C ALA A 85 -7.73 -8.46 -14.59
N GLU A 86 -9.05 -8.24 -14.53
CA GLU A 86 -10.07 -9.28 -14.67
C GLU A 86 -9.98 -9.99 -16.04
N GLU A 87 -9.69 -9.27 -17.13
CA GLU A 87 -9.47 -9.84 -18.47
C GLU A 87 -8.25 -10.79 -18.54
N THR A 88 -7.23 -10.52 -17.72
CA THR A 88 -5.90 -11.17 -17.78
C THR A 88 -5.64 -12.03 -16.52
N ILE A 89 -6.68 -12.39 -15.78
CA ILE A 89 -6.56 -13.02 -14.46
C ILE A 89 -5.89 -14.40 -14.49
N GLU A 90 -6.06 -15.18 -15.57
CA GLU A 90 -5.43 -16.49 -15.75
C GLU A 90 -3.90 -16.39 -15.82
N GLU A 91 -3.38 -15.43 -16.60
CA GLU A 91 -1.93 -15.15 -16.73
C GLU A 91 -1.33 -14.59 -15.43
N ILE A 92 -2.11 -13.80 -14.68
CA ILE A 92 -1.71 -13.30 -13.35
C ILE A 92 -1.59 -14.46 -12.35
N VAL A 93 -2.55 -15.40 -12.35
CA VAL A 93 -2.53 -16.60 -11.49
C VAL A 93 -1.36 -17.51 -11.86
N ASP A 94 -1.06 -17.75 -13.13
CA ASP A 94 0.08 -18.57 -13.57
C ASP A 94 1.42 -17.99 -13.08
N HIS A 95 1.58 -16.66 -13.02
CA HIS A 95 2.77 -16.03 -12.45
C HIS A 95 2.85 -16.12 -10.91
N LEU A 96 1.71 -16.12 -10.22
CA LEU A 96 1.63 -16.26 -8.76
C LEU A 96 1.73 -17.73 -8.30
N ALA A 97 1.47 -18.70 -9.18
CA ALA A 97 1.47 -20.12 -8.87
C ALA A 97 2.82 -20.59 -8.29
N GLY A 98 2.81 -21.10 -7.05
CA GLY A 98 4.00 -21.55 -6.34
C GLY A 98 4.84 -20.44 -5.68
N ALA A 99 4.39 -19.18 -5.71
CA ALA A 99 4.91 -18.16 -4.81
C ALA A 99 4.49 -18.48 -3.36
N HIS A 100 5.36 -18.18 -2.40
CA HIS A 100 5.07 -18.25 -0.96
C HIS A 100 4.69 -16.86 -0.43
N MET A 101 5.28 -15.81 -1.03
CA MET A 101 5.04 -14.41 -0.70
C MET A 101 4.97 -13.57 -1.97
N CYS A 102 4.04 -12.61 -2.01
CA CYS A 102 3.90 -11.66 -3.11
C CYS A 102 3.93 -10.22 -2.59
N PHE A 103 4.88 -9.43 -3.08
CA PHE A 103 4.91 -7.97 -2.91
C PHE A 103 4.23 -7.30 -4.10
N ILE A 104 3.19 -6.52 -3.86
CA ILE A 104 2.46 -5.80 -4.91
C ILE A 104 2.79 -4.31 -4.80
N THR A 105 3.60 -3.82 -5.74
CA THR A 105 4.05 -2.41 -5.77
C THR A 105 3.28 -1.60 -6.81
N ALA A 106 2.71 -0.47 -6.39
CA ALA A 106 1.83 0.36 -7.22
C ALA A 106 1.79 1.83 -6.78
N GLY A 107 1.69 2.73 -7.76
CA GLY A 107 1.36 4.14 -7.54
C GLY A 107 -0.16 4.36 -7.53
N MET A 108 -0.67 4.96 -6.46
CA MET A 108 -2.10 5.14 -6.24
C MET A 108 -2.61 6.50 -6.75
N GLY A 109 -3.88 6.56 -7.15
CA GLY A 109 -4.47 7.72 -7.83
C GLY A 109 -4.35 7.68 -9.36
N GLY A 110 -3.73 6.64 -9.91
CA GLY A 110 -3.69 6.36 -11.35
C GLY A 110 -4.96 5.66 -11.87
N GLY A 111 -4.85 5.08 -13.07
CA GLY A 111 -5.85 4.15 -13.59
C GLY A 111 -5.46 2.71 -13.29
N THR A 112 -4.32 2.28 -13.84
CA THR A 112 -3.86 0.89 -13.81
C THR A 112 -3.56 0.39 -12.39
N GLY A 113 -2.55 0.94 -11.71
CA GLY A 113 -2.17 0.47 -10.36
C GLY A 113 -3.33 0.49 -9.36
N THR A 114 -4.09 1.58 -9.35
CA THR A 114 -5.24 1.80 -8.44
C THR A 114 -6.42 0.86 -8.70
N GLY A 115 -6.61 0.38 -9.94
CA GLY A 115 -7.67 -0.57 -10.29
C GLY A 115 -7.24 -2.04 -10.27
N ALA A 116 -6.03 -2.33 -10.74
CA ALA A 116 -5.53 -3.68 -10.94
C ALA A 116 -4.88 -4.28 -9.67
N ALA A 117 -4.19 -3.48 -8.85
CA ALA A 117 -3.50 -4.01 -7.67
C ALA A 117 -4.43 -4.74 -6.68
N PRO A 118 -5.68 -4.29 -6.41
CA PRO A 118 -6.63 -5.05 -5.59
C PRO A 118 -7.03 -6.40 -6.21
N ILE A 119 -7.17 -6.48 -7.53
CA ILE A 119 -7.53 -7.73 -8.23
C ILE A 119 -6.37 -8.74 -8.15
N ILE A 120 -5.14 -8.28 -8.37
CA ILE A 120 -3.92 -9.08 -8.26
C ILE A 120 -3.72 -9.55 -6.81
N ALA A 121 -3.96 -8.68 -5.82
CA ALA A 121 -3.90 -9.02 -4.40
C ALA A 121 -4.93 -10.07 -4.00
N GLN A 122 -6.18 -9.93 -4.46
CA GLN A 122 -7.21 -10.93 -4.21
C GLN A 122 -6.81 -12.30 -4.81
N ALA A 123 -6.29 -12.34 -6.03
CA ALA A 123 -5.81 -13.58 -6.64
C ALA A 123 -4.66 -14.23 -5.84
N ALA A 124 -3.68 -13.45 -5.38
CA ALA A 124 -2.57 -13.94 -4.56
C ALA A 124 -3.08 -14.54 -3.22
N ARG A 125 -4.00 -13.84 -2.55
CA ARG A 125 -4.57 -14.29 -1.27
C ARG A 125 -5.51 -15.49 -1.42
N GLU A 126 -6.28 -15.58 -2.51
CA GLU A 126 -7.09 -16.78 -2.84
C GLU A 126 -6.23 -18.02 -3.16
N LEU A 127 -5.00 -17.82 -3.66
CA LEU A 127 -3.99 -18.88 -3.82
C LEU A 127 -3.26 -19.23 -2.50
N GLY A 128 -3.50 -18.50 -1.41
CA GLY A 128 -2.85 -18.70 -0.11
C GLY A 128 -1.44 -18.12 0.00
N VAL A 129 -1.06 -17.21 -0.91
CA VAL A 129 0.23 -16.51 -0.92
C VAL A 129 0.19 -15.35 0.08
N LEU A 130 1.22 -15.21 0.94
CA LEU A 130 1.32 -14.07 1.86
C LEU A 130 1.47 -12.78 1.06
N THR A 131 0.46 -11.92 1.10
CA THR A 131 0.29 -10.81 0.15
C THR A 131 0.53 -9.48 0.84
N VAL A 132 1.62 -8.79 0.45
CA VAL A 132 2.04 -7.51 0.99
C VAL A 132 1.93 -6.42 -0.07
N GLY A 133 1.00 -5.48 0.12
CA GLY A 133 0.94 -4.26 -0.69
C GLY A 133 2.00 -3.26 -0.24
N VAL A 134 2.74 -2.66 -1.17
CA VAL A 134 3.71 -1.58 -0.90
C VAL A 134 3.42 -0.44 -1.86
N VAL A 135 2.68 0.58 -1.43
CA VAL A 135 2.04 1.53 -2.36
C VAL A 135 2.27 3.00 -2.01
N THR A 136 2.44 3.82 -3.03
CA THR A 136 2.63 5.28 -2.89
C THR A 136 1.31 6.04 -3.03
N LYS A 137 1.05 6.98 -2.10
CA LYS A 137 0.03 8.04 -2.29
C LYS A 137 0.65 9.20 -3.07
N PRO A 138 -0.08 9.85 -4.00
CA PRO A 138 0.45 10.88 -4.88
C PRO A 138 0.81 12.17 -4.10
N PHE A 139 1.65 13.02 -4.69
CA PHE A 139 1.95 14.33 -4.13
C PHE A 139 0.74 15.26 -4.21
N GLN A 140 0.63 16.25 -3.30
CA GLN A 140 -0.50 17.20 -3.31
C GLN A 140 -0.58 18.03 -4.62
N PHE A 141 0.56 18.32 -5.26
CA PHE A 141 0.60 19.06 -6.52
C PHE A 141 -0.02 18.29 -7.71
N GLU A 142 -0.15 16.97 -7.62
CA GLU A 142 -0.82 16.14 -8.64
C GLU A 142 -2.35 16.29 -8.63
N GLY A 143 -2.89 16.96 -7.61
CA GLY A 143 -4.26 17.43 -7.55
C GLY A 143 -5.24 16.51 -6.81
N ALA A 144 -6.23 17.12 -6.17
CA ALA A 144 -7.24 16.48 -5.31
C ALA A 144 -8.19 15.48 -6.02
N LYS A 145 -8.04 15.25 -7.33
CA LYS A 145 -8.68 14.13 -8.03
C LYS A 145 -7.86 12.84 -7.83
N ARG A 146 -6.55 12.87 -8.12
CA ARG A 146 -5.66 11.72 -7.93
C ARG A 146 -5.61 11.30 -6.46
N MET A 147 -5.54 12.25 -5.52
CA MET A 147 -5.53 11.92 -4.09
C MET A 147 -6.78 11.14 -3.65
N ARG A 148 -7.99 11.53 -4.08
CA ARG A 148 -9.22 10.79 -3.74
C ARG A 148 -9.24 9.39 -4.38
N GLN A 149 -8.86 9.28 -5.65
CA GLN A 149 -8.71 7.98 -6.32
C GLN A 149 -7.68 7.10 -5.61
N ALA A 150 -6.62 7.69 -5.04
CA ALA A 150 -5.61 6.97 -4.26
C ALA A 150 -6.17 6.46 -2.94
N GLU A 151 -7.00 7.24 -2.24
CA GLU A 151 -7.62 6.82 -0.98
C GLU A 151 -8.69 5.74 -1.19
N GLU A 152 -9.55 5.90 -2.21
CA GLU A 152 -10.50 4.88 -2.65
C GLU A 152 -9.79 3.55 -2.98
N GLY A 153 -8.68 3.60 -3.73
CA GLY A 153 -7.90 2.41 -4.09
C GLY A 153 -7.11 1.80 -2.92
N VAL A 154 -6.62 2.62 -1.97
CA VAL A 154 -5.95 2.13 -0.76
C VAL A 154 -6.96 1.42 0.15
N GLU A 155 -8.18 1.95 0.31
CA GLU A 155 -9.25 1.29 1.07
C GLU A 155 -9.73 0.00 0.39
N ALA A 156 -9.70 -0.08 -0.94
CA ALA A 156 -9.98 -1.32 -1.67
C ALA A 156 -8.85 -2.35 -1.46
N LEU A 157 -7.59 -1.96 -1.63
CA LEU A 157 -6.43 -2.83 -1.49
C LEU A 157 -6.28 -3.37 -0.06
N GLN A 158 -6.53 -2.56 0.98
CA GLN A 158 -6.45 -2.96 2.39
C GLN A 158 -7.40 -4.13 2.74
N LYS A 159 -8.46 -4.37 1.97
CA LYS A 159 -9.42 -5.46 2.22
C LYS A 159 -8.96 -6.81 1.68
N VAL A 160 -7.95 -6.82 0.80
CA VAL A 160 -7.54 -8.00 0.01
C VAL A 160 -6.06 -8.36 0.16
N VAL A 161 -5.22 -7.48 0.73
CA VAL A 161 -3.86 -7.84 1.19
C VAL A 161 -3.85 -8.22 2.67
N ASP A 162 -2.82 -8.94 3.10
CA ASP A 162 -2.62 -9.29 4.51
C ASP A 162 -1.92 -8.14 5.27
N THR A 163 -0.97 -7.47 4.62
CA THR A 163 -0.33 -6.23 5.09
C THR A 163 -0.22 -5.20 3.97
N LEU A 164 -0.44 -3.92 4.29
CA LEU A 164 -0.38 -2.77 3.37
C LEU A 164 0.55 -1.69 3.91
N ILE A 165 1.77 -1.61 3.38
CA ILE A 165 2.72 -0.52 3.61
C ILE A 165 2.29 0.67 2.75
N ILE A 166 1.98 1.80 3.39
CA ILE A 166 1.51 3.02 2.72
C ILE A 166 2.61 4.10 2.79
N ILE A 167 3.12 4.50 1.63
CA ILE A 167 4.16 5.54 1.50
C ILE A 167 3.51 6.86 1.07
N PRO A 168 3.42 7.88 1.95
CA PRO A 168 2.91 9.19 1.57
C PRO A 168 4.00 10.00 0.86
N ASN A 169 3.94 10.15 -0.46
CA ASN A 169 4.96 10.90 -1.22
C ASN A 169 5.14 12.34 -0.72
N GLN A 170 4.10 12.94 -0.13
CA GLN A 170 4.18 14.26 0.50
C GLN A 170 5.24 14.34 1.62
N ASN A 171 5.56 13.24 2.30
CA ASN A 171 6.57 13.20 3.36
C ASN A 171 8.00 13.14 2.79
N LEU A 172 8.18 12.74 1.53
CA LEU A 172 9.47 12.80 0.83
C LEU A 172 10.00 14.25 0.73
N PHE A 173 9.11 15.25 0.73
CA PHE A 173 9.52 16.66 0.83
C PHE A 173 10.18 17.04 2.16
N ARG A 174 10.12 16.19 3.20
CA ARG A 174 10.90 16.35 4.46
C ARG A 174 12.31 15.77 4.35
N LEU A 175 12.59 14.99 3.30
CA LEU A 175 13.89 14.41 2.97
C LEU A 175 14.59 15.13 1.80
N ALA A 176 13.79 15.72 0.90
CA ALA A 176 14.24 16.54 -0.22
C ALA A 176 14.72 17.94 0.21
N ASN A 177 15.42 18.64 -0.68
CA ASN A 177 15.85 20.02 -0.50
C ASN A 177 15.27 20.95 -1.59
N GLU A 178 15.45 22.26 -1.45
CA GLU A 178 14.88 23.27 -2.37
C GLU A 178 15.33 23.14 -3.85
N LYS A 179 16.37 22.35 -4.13
CA LYS A 179 16.87 22.10 -5.49
C LYS A 179 16.38 20.78 -6.10
N THR A 180 15.72 19.92 -5.31
CA THR A 180 15.24 18.61 -5.77
C THR A 180 14.18 18.79 -6.86
N THR A 181 14.46 18.25 -8.04
CA THR A 181 13.59 18.30 -9.22
C THR A 181 12.42 17.32 -9.12
N PHE A 182 11.40 17.49 -9.96
CA PHE A 182 10.28 16.55 -10.05
C PHE A 182 10.72 15.12 -10.36
N THR A 183 11.73 14.94 -11.22
CA THR A 183 12.26 13.60 -11.57
C THR A 183 12.88 12.93 -10.34
N GLU A 184 13.77 13.65 -9.64
CA GLU A 184 14.41 13.16 -8.40
C GLU A 184 13.38 12.88 -7.30
N ALA A 185 12.31 13.67 -7.21
CA ALA A 185 11.23 13.43 -6.26
C ALA A 185 10.46 12.11 -6.52
N PHE A 186 10.30 11.72 -7.79
CA PHE A 186 9.75 10.39 -8.12
C PHE A 186 10.78 9.27 -7.90
N SER A 187 12.07 9.47 -8.22
CA SER A 187 13.13 8.51 -7.89
C SER A 187 13.25 8.27 -6.37
N LEU A 188 13.05 9.30 -5.53
CA LEU A 188 12.96 9.14 -4.08
C LEU A 188 11.76 8.28 -3.65
N ALA A 189 10.65 8.31 -4.39
CA ALA A 189 9.50 7.43 -4.12
C ALA A 189 9.79 5.98 -4.55
N ASP A 190 10.41 5.79 -5.72
CA ASP A 190 10.85 4.48 -6.20
C ASP A 190 11.94 3.87 -5.29
N ASP A 191 12.77 4.70 -4.65
CA ASP A 191 13.79 4.29 -3.67
C ASP A 191 13.19 3.82 -2.36
N VAL A 192 12.15 4.51 -1.87
CA VAL A 192 11.40 4.11 -0.68
C VAL A 192 10.57 2.85 -0.95
N LEU A 193 10.06 2.66 -2.18
CA LEU A 193 9.45 1.40 -2.61
C LEU A 193 10.47 0.25 -2.62
N TYR A 194 11.69 0.48 -3.13
CA TYR A 194 12.80 -0.48 -3.06
C TYR A 194 13.17 -0.83 -1.60
N GLN A 195 13.30 0.17 -0.72
CA GLN A 195 13.53 -0.06 0.71
C GLN A 195 12.39 -0.86 1.35
N GLY A 196 11.14 -0.55 1.00
CA GLY A 196 9.92 -1.25 1.45
C GLY A 196 9.93 -2.75 1.20
N VAL A 197 10.41 -3.17 0.02
CA VAL A 197 10.57 -4.60 -0.29
C VAL A 197 11.85 -5.15 0.35
N LYS A 198 13.01 -4.52 0.12
CA LYS A 198 14.34 -4.98 0.60
C LYS A 198 14.36 -5.23 2.11
N GLY A 199 13.74 -4.34 2.90
CA GLY A 199 13.73 -4.43 4.36
C GLY A 199 13.14 -5.74 4.89
N VAL A 200 12.19 -6.33 4.17
CA VAL A 200 11.55 -7.61 4.50
C VAL A 200 12.21 -8.78 3.77
N THR A 201 12.56 -8.63 2.48
CA THR A 201 13.11 -9.76 1.70
C THR A 201 14.52 -10.16 2.10
N ASP A 202 15.37 -9.19 2.49
CA ASP A 202 16.75 -9.48 2.88
C ASP A 202 16.83 -10.47 4.06
N LEU A 203 15.89 -10.37 5.02
CA LEU A 203 15.79 -11.24 6.21
C LEU A 203 15.56 -12.72 5.90
N MET A 204 15.00 -13.03 4.72
CA MET A 204 14.72 -14.39 4.26
C MET A 204 15.76 -14.90 3.26
N VAL A 205 16.29 -13.99 2.43
CA VAL A 205 17.12 -14.33 1.26
C VAL A 205 18.61 -14.32 1.59
N ARG A 206 19.09 -13.34 2.37
CA ARG A 206 20.52 -13.13 2.60
C ARG A 206 20.97 -13.72 3.94
N PRO A 207 22.19 -14.30 4.02
CA PRO A 207 22.74 -14.74 5.28
C PRO A 207 22.97 -13.59 6.27
N GLY A 208 22.49 -13.77 7.50
CA GLY A 208 22.74 -12.94 8.67
C GLY A 208 23.30 -13.72 9.85
N LEU A 209 23.51 -13.02 10.96
CA LEU A 209 23.86 -13.61 12.26
C LEU A 209 22.62 -14.24 12.93
N ILE A 210 21.50 -13.53 12.82
CA ILE A 210 20.14 -13.96 13.15
C ILE A 210 19.34 -13.94 11.84
N ASN A 211 19.21 -15.12 11.22
CA ASN A 211 18.26 -15.34 10.13
C ASN A 211 16.86 -15.54 10.72
N LEU A 212 15.83 -15.11 10.02
CA LEU A 212 14.43 -15.38 10.37
C LEU A 212 13.85 -16.42 9.41
N ASP A 213 12.93 -17.24 9.88
CA ASP A 213 12.21 -18.15 8.97
C ASP A 213 10.95 -17.50 8.37
N PHE A 214 10.34 -18.17 7.39
CA PHE A 214 9.16 -17.64 6.72
C PHE A 214 7.91 -17.62 7.62
N ALA A 215 7.82 -18.51 8.61
CA ALA A 215 6.72 -18.56 9.57
C ALA A 215 6.83 -17.44 10.62
N ASP A 216 8.04 -17.09 11.05
CA ASP A 216 8.32 -15.92 11.90
C ASP A 216 7.75 -14.65 11.26
N VAL A 217 8.22 -14.31 10.04
CA VAL A 217 7.77 -13.09 9.35
C VAL A 217 6.28 -13.14 9.03
N ARG A 218 5.75 -14.32 8.62
CA ARG A 218 4.31 -14.50 8.43
C ARG A 218 3.53 -14.18 9.72
N SER A 219 4.00 -14.61 10.90
CA SER A 219 3.31 -14.35 12.17
C SER A 219 3.17 -12.86 12.55
N VAL A 220 3.93 -11.97 11.90
CA VAL A 220 3.87 -10.50 12.08
C VAL A 220 3.20 -9.77 10.90
N MET A 221 2.95 -10.45 9.77
CA MET A 221 2.40 -9.83 8.55
C MET A 221 1.06 -10.43 8.07
N ASP A 222 0.62 -11.57 8.60
CA ASP A 222 -0.67 -12.20 8.29
C ASP A 222 -1.82 -11.39 8.92
N GLU A 223 -2.84 -11.05 8.13
CA GLU A 223 -4.05 -10.25 8.46
C GLU A 223 -3.86 -8.93 9.25
N MET A 224 -2.65 -8.36 9.34
CA MET A 224 -2.36 -7.14 10.11
C MET A 224 -2.89 -5.83 9.51
N GLY A 225 -3.30 -5.80 8.24
CA GLY A 225 -3.92 -4.62 7.63
C GLY A 225 -2.92 -3.51 7.32
N LYS A 226 -2.87 -2.42 8.10
CA LYS A 226 -2.00 -1.27 7.79
C LYS A 226 -0.61 -1.41 8.40
N ALA A 227 0.40 -0.98 7.64
CA ALA A 227 1.78 -0.90 8.06
C ALA A 227 2.46 0.40 7.61
N MET A 228 3.51 0.76 8.33
CA MET A 228 4.39 1.90 8.06
C MET A 228 5.85 1.47 8.22
N MET A 229 6.77 2.21 7.60
CA MET A 229 8.20 1.86 7.60
C MET A 229 9.09 3.07 7.84
N GLY A 230 10.11 2.89 8.68
CA GLY A 230 11.20 3.83 8.88
C GLY A 230 12.56 3.17 8.66
N THR A 231 13.52 3.93 8.12
CA THR A 231 14.92 3.48 7.93
C THR A 231 15.90 4.52 8.43
N GLY A 232 16.92 4.10 9.17
CA GLY A 232 18.04 4.93 9.60
C GLY A 232 19.38 4.32 9.18
N GLU A 233 20.38 5.18 8.95
CA GLU A 233 21.77 4.78 8.75
C GLU A 233 22.69 5.61 9.63
N ALA A 234 23.71 5.00 10.22
CA ALA A 234 24.75 5.68 10.99
C ALA A 234 26.10 4.95 10.89
N GLU A 235 27.15 5.60 11.39
CA GLU A 235 28.55 5.15 11.34
C GLU A 235 29.33 5.70 12.55
N GLY A 236 30.46 5.07 12.90
CA GLY A 236 31.20 5.37 14.13
C GLY A 236 30.79 4.51 15.33
N GLU A 237 31.21 4.90 16.54
CA GLU A 237 31.08 4.07 17.76
C GLU A 237 29.62 3.91 18.22
N ASP A 238 28.85 4.99 18.32
CA ASP A 238 27.43 4.96 18.74
C ASP A 238 26.44 4.60 17.60
N ARG A 239 26.92 4.03 16.48
CA ARG A 239 26.11 3.81 15.26
C ARG A 239 24.86 2.96 15.49
N ALA A 240 24.87 2.08 16.48
CA ALA A 240 23.73 1.24 16.84
C ALA A 240 22.51 2.07 17.24
N ILE A 241 22.72 2.92 18.26
CA ILE A 241 21.68 3.80 18.80
C ILE A 241 21.30 4.85 17.75
N GLN A 242 22.28 5.49 17.10
CA GLN A 242 22.01 6.52 16.10
C GLN A 242 21.20 6.01 14.89
N ALA A 243 21.48 4.82 14.38
CA ALA A 243 20.71 4.24 13.28
C ALA A 243 19.29 3.82 13.71
N ALA A 244 19.12 3.34 14.95
CA ALA A 244 17.80 3.05 15.51
C ALA A 244 16.97 4.34 15.68
N GLU A 245 17.54 5.40 16.26
CA GLU A 245 16.84 6.69 16.41
C GLU A 245 16.52 7.35 15.07
N ALA A 246 17.41 7.26 14.08
CA ALA A 246 17.15 7.73 12.72
C ALA A 246 16.05 6.91 12.01
N ALA A 247 15.86 5.63 12.35
CA ALA A 247 14.75 4.82 11.84
C ALA A 247 13.42 5.19 12.50
N ILE A 248 13.41 5.45 13.81
CA ILE A 248 12.24 5.87 14.58
C ILE A 248 11.76 7.27 14.16
N ALA A 249 12.69 8.22 14.04
CA ALA A 249 12.41 9.61 13.65
C ALA A 249 12.24 9.82 12.12
N ASN A 250 12.20 8.75 11.33
CA ASN A 250 12.09 8.83 9.87
C ASN A 250 10.73 9.43 9.47
N PRO A 251 10.66 10.46 8.59
CA PRO A 251 9.40 11.08 8.15
C PRO A 251 8.35 10.16 7.51
N LEU A 252 8.69 8.92 7.16
CA LEU A 252 7.78 7.90 6.61
C LEU A 252 7.10 7.05 7.70
N LEU A 253 7.62 7.11 8.92
CA LEU A 253 7.04 6.57 10.14
C LEU A 253 6.38 7.71 10.93
N ASP A 254 5.36 7.39 11.72
CA ASP A 254 4.70 8.34 12.62
C ASP A 254 4.85 7.82 14.06
N GLU A 255 5.37 8.66 14.95
CA GLU A 255 5.65 8.33 16.36
C GLU A 255 4.39 7.83 17.10
N ILE A 256 3.21 8.36 16.75
CA ILE A 256 1.92 7.93 17.30
C ILE A 256 1.58 6.52 16.81
N SER A 257 1.92 6.22 15.56
CA SER A 257 1.61 4.94 14.92
C SER A 257 2.55 3.80 15.35
N LEU A 258 3.81 4.11 15.68
CA LEU A 258 4.77 3.12 16.21
C LEU A 258 4.33 2.56 17.58
N ARG A 259 3.82 3.44 18.45
CA ARG A 259 3.30 3.09 19.79
C ARG A 259 1.96 2.33 19.77
N GLY A 260 1.29 2.27 18.63
CA GLY A 260 0.06 1.49 18.42
C GLY A 260 0.23 0.24 17.55
N ALA A 261 1.47 -0.14 17.22
CA ALA A 261 1.77 -1.29 16.38
C ALA A 261 1.64 -2.61 17.16
N LYS A 262 0.95 -3.59 16.58
CA LYS A 262 0.72 -4.93 17.18
C LYS A 262 1.80 -5.94 16.81
N GLY A 263 2.48 -5.71 15.69
CA GLY A 263 3.66 -6.46 15.27
C GLY A 263 4.72 -5.50 14.75
N VAL A 264 5.99 -5.81 15.01
CA VAL A 264 7.12 -4.97 14.62
C VAL A 264 8.26 -5.84 14.12
N LEU A 265 8.62 -5.67 12.86
CA LEU A 265 9.74 -6.34 12.22
C LEU A 265 10.93 -5.38 12.16
N ILE A 266 12.08 -5.80 12.70
CA ILE A 266 13.32 -5.03 12.76
C ILE A 266 14.39 -5.77 11.97
N ASN A 267 14.92 -5.14 10.92
CA ASN A 267 16.07 -5.62 10.14
C ASN A 267 17.29 -4.73 10.40
N ILE A 268 18.34 -5.32 10.95
CA ILE A 268 19.63 -4.66 11.20
C ILE A 268 20.65 -5.14 10.15
N THR A 269 21.05 -4.26 9.24
CA THR A 269 22.06 -4.54 8.21
C THR A 269 23.40 -3.90 8.57
N GLY A 270 24.48 -4.68 8.51
CA GLY A 270 25.85 -4.21 8.76
C GLY A 270 26.91 -5.12 8.13
N GLY A 271 28.19 -4.73 8.22
CA GLY A 271 29.31 -5.55 7.75
C GLY A 271 29.66 -6.71 8.71
N TYR A 272 30.78 -7.38 8.45
CA TYR A 272 31.33 -8.43 9.33
C TYR A 272 31.84 -7.90 10.68
N ASP A 273 31.90 -6.58 10.82
CA ASP A 273 32.20 -5.82 12.03
C ASP A 273 30.96 -5.58 12.91
N LEU A 274 29.76 -6.00 12.50
CA LEU A 274 28.54 -5.93 13.31
C LEU A 274 28.62 -6.86 14.52
N THR A 275 28.54 -6.30 15.73
CA THR A 275 28.58 -7.06 16.99
C THR A 275 27.18 -7.39 17.53
N LEU A 276 27.11 -8.42 18.37
CA LEU A 276 25.88 -8.77 19.11
C LEU A 276 25.46 -7.69 20.11
N PHE A 277 26.37 -6.83 20.55
CA PHE A 277 26.07 -5.75 21.50
C PHE A 277 25.32 -4.61 20.80
N GLU A 278 25.83 -4.15 19.66
CA GLU A 278 25.17 -3.15 18.80
C GLU A 278 23.78 -3.61 18.34
N LEU A 279 23.62 -4.91 18.06
CA LEU A 279 22.34 -5.51 17.70
C LEU A 279 21.33 -5.45 18.85
N ASP A 280 21.75 -5.75 20.08
CA ASP A 280 20.89 -5.69 21.27
C ASP A 280 20.57 -4.25 21.66
N GLU A 281 21.53 -3.32 21.59
CA GLU A 281 21.29 -1.88 21.83
C GLU A 281 20.27 -1.29 20.85
N ALA A 282 20.42 -1.53 19.55
CA ALA A 282 19.48 -1.04 18.54
C ALA A 282 18.09 -1.66 18.69
N ALA A 283 18.01 -2.97 18.96
CA ALA A 283 16.73 -3.65 19.20
C ALA A 283 16.03 -3.15 20.48
N ASN A 284 16.77 -2.91 21.56
CA ASN A 284 16.22 -2.38 22.80
C ASN A 284 15.79 -0.91 22.66
N ARG A 285 16.55 -0.06 21.95
CA ARG A 285 16.17 1.34 21.72
C ARG A 285 14.85 1.48 20.94
N ILE A 286 14.55 0.54 20.02
CA ILE A 286 13.25 0.47 19.34
C ILE A 286 12.17 -0.11 20.26
N ARG A 287 12.49 -1.15 21.05
CA ARG A 287 11.57 -1.76 22.03
C ARG A 287 11.02 -0.75 23.06
N GLU A 288 11.75 0.33 23.34
CA GLU A 288 11.31 1.42 24.23
C GLU A 288 10.23 2.33 23.63
N GLU A 289 10.01 2.32 22.30
CA GLU A 289 9.06 3.22 21.60
C GLU A 289 7.85 2.50 20.98
N VAL A 290 7.73 1.18 21.16
CA VAL A 290 6.63 0.33 20.68
C VAL A 290 5.77 -0.15 21.84
N ASP A 291 4.59 -0.72 21.56
CA ASP A 291 3.74 -1.27 22.61
C ASP A 291 4.42 -2.46 23.34
N PRO A 292 4.41 -2.51 24.69
CA PRO A 292 5.01 -3.61 25.45
C PRO A 292 4.43 -5.01 25.16
N ASP A 293 3.19 -5.11 24.68
CA ASP A 293 2.53 -6.36 24.30
C ASP A 293 2.66 -6.66 22.78
N ALA A 294 3.42 -5.86 22.02
CA ALA A 294 3.64 -6.08 20.58
C ALA A 294 4.52 -7.30 20.27
N ASN A 295 4.21 -8.00 19.17
CA ASN A 295 5.06 -9.07 18.65
C ASN A 295 6.28 -8.51 17.90
N ILE A 296 7.41 -8.37 18.60
CA ILE A 296 8.65 -7.82 18.05
C ILE A 296 9.56 -8.95 17.54
N ILE A 297 9.84 -8.96 16.24
CA ILE A 297 10.78 -9.88 15.59
C ILE A 297 12.02 -9.11 15.13
N VAL A 298 13.20 -9.56 15.55
CA VAL A 298 14.49 -8.95 15.25
C VAL A 298 15.31 -9.92 14.40
N GLY A 299 15.71 -9.48 13.22
CA GLY A 299 16.64 -10.18 12.35
C GLY A 299 17.80 -9.29 11.90
N SER A 300 18.83 -9.92 11.36
CA SER A 300 20.04 -9.24 10.89
C SER A 300 20.37 -9.65 9.47
N THR A 301 20.99 -8.76 8.70
CA THR A 301 21.53 -9.05 7.37
C THR A 301 23.01 -8.66 7.32
N LEU A 302 23.88 -9.52 6.77
CA LEU A 302 25.28 -9.16 6.53
C LEU A 302 25.45 -8.61 5.11
N ASP A 303 26.05 -7.43 5.00
CA ASP A 303 26.32 -6.73 3.73
C ASP A 303 27.76 -6.19 3.73
N MET A 304 28.60 -6.70 2.83
CA MET A 304 30.01 -6.28 2.73
C MET A 304 30.17 -4.81 2.34
N GLN A 305 29.15 -4.17 1.74
CA GLN A 305 29.18 -2.75 1.39
C GLN A 305 28.88 -1.84 2.59
N MET A 306 28.55 -2.42 3.75
CA MET A 306 28.20 -1.73 4.99
C MET A 306 29.29 -1.87 6.07
N GLU A 307 30.52 -2.28 5.75
CA GLU A 307 31.62 -2.30 6.74
C GLU A 307 31.85 -0.89 7.34
N GLY A 308 31.89 -0.79 8.66
CA GLY A 308 31.94 0.49 9.39
C GLY A 308 30.60 1.22 9.55
N ARG A 309 29.55 0.81 8.84
CA ARG A 309 28.22 1.46 8.81
C ARG A 309 27.12 0.51 9.31
N MET A 310 26.02 1.04 9.81
CA MET A 310 24.86 0.23 10.20
C MET A 310 23.57 0.86 9.66
N ARG A 311 22.68 0.03 9.08
CA ARG A 311 21.33 0.42 8.68
C ARG A 311 20.33 -0.33 9.54
N VAL A 312 19.35 0.39 10.08
CA VAL A 312 18.21 -0.19 10.80
C VAL A 312 16.95 0.11 10.00
N SER A 313 16.16 -0.92 9.72
CA SER A 313 14.86 -0.83 9.06
C SER A 313 13.79 -1.36 10.00
N VAL A 314 12.74 -0.58 10.25
CA VAL A 314 11.62 -0.93 11.12
C VAL A 314 10.34 -0.92 10.29
N VAL A 315 9.63 -2.04 10.28
CA VAL A 315 8.28 -2.17 9.69
C VAL A 315 7.30 -2.42 10.82
N ALA A 316 6.44 -1.44 11.08
CA ALA A 316 5.40 -1.49 12.09
C ALA A 316 4.07 -1.92 11.45
N THR A 317 3.39 -2.90 12.03
CA THR A 317 2.17 -3.54 11.49
C THR A 317 1.03 -3.56 12.53
N GLY A 318 -0.21 -3.76 12.06
CA GLY A 318 -1.39 -3.83 12.94
C GLY A 318 -1.93 -2.47 13.39
N ILE A 319 -1.47 -1.38 12.75
CA ILE A 319 -1.72 0.01 13.14
C ILE A 319 -3.19 0.37 12.86
N ASP A 320 -4.00 0.51 13.92
CA ASP A 320 -5.42 0.83 13.76
C ASP A 320 -5.63 2.25 13.20
N ALA A 321 -6.56 2.38 12.26
CA ALA A 321 -6.78 3.60 11.48
C ALA A 321 -7.49 4.73 12.26
N SER A 322 -7.57 4.66 13.59
CA SER A 322 -8.44 5.50 14.42
C SER A 322 -7.91 6.92 14.63
N ASP A 323 -6.60 7.09 14.80
CA ASP A 323 -6.02 8.32 15.35
C ASP A 323 -5.21 9.17 14.36
N VAL A 324 -5.32 8.90 13.05
CA VAL A 324 -4.84 9.83 11.98
C VAL A 324 -5.82 11.01 11.80
N VAL A 325 -6.37 11.52 12.92
CA VAL A 325 -7.14 12.76 12.98
C VAL A 325 -6.13 13.91 13.02
N GLN A 326 -5.85 14.49 11.86
CA GLN A 326 -4.88 15.56 11.69
C GLN A 326 -5.12 16.75 12.62
N ASP A 327 -4.32 16.89 13.67
CA ASP A 327 -4.11 18.19 14.33
C ASP A 327 -3.14 19.05 13.51
N ILE A 328 -3.55 19.36 12.28
CA ILE A 328 -3.02 20.51 11.54
C ILE A 328 -3.73 21.73 12.14
N PRO A 329 -3.01 22.67 12.79
CA PRO A 329 -3.64 23.82 13.44
C PRO A 329 -4.42 24.66 12.42
N ARG A 330 -5.75 24.52 12.41
CA ARG A 330 -6.62 25.30 11.52
C ARG A 330 -6.42 26.78 11.84
N PRO A 331 -5.96 27.62 10.89
CA PRO A 331 -5.68 29.02 11.16
C PRO A 331 -6.98 29.72 11.56
N THR A 332 -7.11 30.02 12.85
CA THR A 332 -8.31 30.65 13.40
C THR A 332 -8.44 32.04 12.83
N ARG A 333 -9.41 32.24 11.94
CA ARG A 333 -9.82 33.57 11.49
C ARG A 333 -10.24 34.36 12.73
N LYS A 334 -9.37 35.26 13.20
CA LYS A 334 -9.69 36.22 14.25
C LYS A 334 -10.93 36.98 13.81
N LEU A 335 -12.03 36.79 14.55
CA LEU A 335 -13.27 37.51 14.32
C LEU A 335 -12.98 39.01 14.52
N ARG A 336 -13.46 39.85 13.60
CA ARG A 336 -13.30 41.31 13.71
C ARG A 336 -14.01 41.85 14.95
N ASP A 337 -13.43 42.89 15.53
CA ASP A 337 -13.88 43.49 16.79
C ASP A 337 -15.34 43.98 16.74
N PRO A 338 -16.06 43.93 17.88
CA PRO A 338 -17.45 44.36 17.94
C PRO A 338 -17.57 45.88 17.86
N VAL A 339 -18.41 46.36 16.94
CA VAL A 339 -18.81 47.78 16.86
C VAL A 339 -19.69 48.12 18.07
N MET A 340 -19.36 49.20 18.77
CA MET A 340 -20.14 49.69 19.92
C MET A 340 -21.49 50.32 19.48
N PRO A 341 -22.52 50.34 20.35
CA PRO A 341 -23.85 50.83 19.97
C PRO A 341 -23.92 52.36 19.95
N GLU A 342 -24.63 52.92 18.97
CA GLU A 342 -25.07 54.32 18.96
C GLU A 342 -26.48 54.45 19.58
N GLU A 343 -26.87 55.67 19.97
CA GLU A 343 -27.85 55.91 21.04
C GLU A 343 -29.33 55.79 20.62
N VAL A 344 -30.21 55.56 21.61
CA VAL A 344 -31.63 55.26 21.40
C VAL A 344 -32.50 56.51 21.35
N ALA A 345 -33.38 56.63 20.34
CA ALA A 345 -34.45 57.62 20.31
C ALA A 345 -35.77 57.01 19.79
N ALA A 346 -36.89 57.36 20.42
CA ALA A 346 -38.23 56.78 20.21
C ALA A 346 -39.32 57.75 20.73
N PRO A 347 -40.63 57.50 20.53
CA PRO A 347 -41.30 57.03 19.31
C PRO A 347 -42.61 57.81 18.97
N ALA A 348 -43.00 57.87 17.69
CA ALA A 348 -44.37 58.22 17.22
C ALA A 348 -44.51 57.95 15.71
N ALA A 349 -45.66 57.59 15.12
CA ALA A 349 -46.91 57.01 15.64
C ALA A 349 -47.67 56.27 14.49
N ALA A 350 -48.76 55.59 14.82
CA ALA A 350 -49.42 54.56 13.98
C ALA A 350 -50.13 55.03 12.68
N ALA A 351 -50.23 54.11 11.71
CA ALA A 351 -51.35 54.00 10.76
C ALA A 351 -51.51 52.55 10.21
N GLN A 352 -52.74 52.16 9.87
CA GLN A 352 -53.13 50.94 9.13
C GLN A 352 -54.10 51.37 7.97
N PRO A 353 -54.72 50.48 7.17
CA PRO A 353 -54.09 49.75 6.06
C PRO A 353 -54.92 49.79 4.73
N ALA A 354 -54.46 49.00 3.73
CA ALA A 354 -55.20 48.51 2.54
C ALA A 354 -55.49 49.52 1.38
N PRO A 355 -55.86 49.06 0.16
CA PRO A 355 -55.97 47.68 -0.36
C PRO A 355 -55.09 47.40 -1.61
N ALA A 356 -55.19 46.17 -2.15
CA ALA A 356 -54.31 45.62 -3.20
C ALA A 356 -54.75 45.91 -4.66
N GLN A 357 -53.79 45.73 -5.59
CA GLN A 357 -54.05 45.44 -7.02
C GLN A 357 -53.19 44.26 -7.49
N ARG A 358 -53.51 43.69 -8.67
CA ARG A 358 -53.00 42.40 -9.16
C ARG A 358 -51.70 42.52 -9.99
N PRO A 359 -50.83 41.50 -10.00
CA PRO A 359 -49.79 41.36 -11.02
C PRO A 359 -50.39 40.94 -12.37
N VAL A 360 -49.72 41.32 -13.46
CA VAL A 360 -49.88 40.75 -14.81
C VAL A 360 -48.65 39.92 -15.17
N ALA A 361 -48.78 39.01 -16.15
CA ALA A 361 -47.80 37.96 -16.41
C ALA A 361 -46.46 38.48 -16.99
N ALA A 362 -45.39 37.72 -16.75
CA ALA A 362 -44.11 37.84 -17.43
C ALA A 362 -43.93 36.67 -18.42
N GLU A 363 -43.33 36.95 -19.58
CA GLU A 363 -43.11 35.98 -20.66
C GLU A 363 -41.75 35.26 -20.51
N ALA A 364 -41.61 34.08 -21.11
CA ALA A 364 -40.45 33.20 -20.93
C ALA A 364 -39.21 33.62 -21.76
N PRO A 365 -37.98 33.37 -21.28
CA PRO A 365 -36.77 33.57 -22.07
C PRO A 365 -36.68 32.56 -23.23
N ARG A 366 -36.13 33.00 -24.38
CA ARG A 366 -35.94 32.16 -25.57
C ARG A 366 -34.58 31.46 -25.55
N HIS A 367 -34.50 30.33 -26.27
CA HIS A 367 -33.26 29.62 -26.54
C HIS A 367 -32.24 30.49 -27.31
N VAL A 368 -30.96 30.14 -27.13
CA VAL A 368 -29.86 30.51 -28.02
C VAL A 368 -29.46 29.24 -28.78
N GLU A 369 -29.27 29.35 -30.09
CA GLU A 369 -28.77 28.27 -30.94
C GLU A 369 -27.30 28.52 -31.32
N GLU A 370 -26.52 27.45 -31.45
CA GLU A 370 -25.13 27.50 -31.93
C GLU A 370 -25.09 27.39 -33.47
N PRO A 371 -24.16 28.07 -34.16
CA PRO A 371 -24.10 28.05 -35.62
C PRO A 371 -23.56 26.72 -36.16
N SER A 372 -24.26 26.13 -37.13
CA SER A 372 -23.88 24.87 -37.78
C SER A 372 -22.75 25.05 -38.80
N LEU A 373 -21.72 24.20 -38.74
CA LEU A 373 -20.50 24.28 -39.55
C LEU A 373 -20.60 23.85 -41.03
N PHE A 374 -21.82 23.64 -41.55
CA PHE A 374 -22.05 23.16 -42.92
C PHE A 374 -23.19 23.92 -43.63
N ALA A 375 -22.83 24.95 -44.39
CA ALA A 375 -23.68 25.58 -45.40
C ALA A 375 -22.83 25.92 -46.63
N ALA A 376 -23.33 25.65 -47.83
CA ALA A 376 -22.60 25.87 -49.07
C ALA A 376 -22.63 27.37 -49.49
N PRO A 377 -21.54 27.90 -50.10
CA PRO A 377 -21.51 29.28 -50.55
C PRO A 377 -22.39 29.50 -51.79
N SER A 378 -23.28 30.48 -51.72
CA SER A 378 -23.91 31.07 -52.90
C SER A 378 -22.89 31.88 -53.70
N ARG A 379 -23.07 31.95 -55.03
CA ARG A 379 -22.37 32.92 -55.86
C ARG A 379 -22.97 34.32 -55.67
N ASP A 380 -22.11 35.32 -55.73
CA ASP A 380 -22.25 36.59 -56.49
C ASP A 380 -21.58 37.74 -55.73
N ASP A 381 -20.27 37.93 -55.99
CA ASP A 381 -19.58 39.22 -55.91
C ASP A 381 -18.39 39.14 -56.86
N ASP A 382 -18.31 40.09 -57.81
CA ASP A 382 -17.33 40.12 -58.90
C ASP A 382 -16.59 41.48 -58.90
N ALA A 383 -15.43 41.54 -59.55
CA ALA A 383 -14.58 42.71 -59.74
C ALA A 383 -13.87 43.30 -58.49
N LEU A 384 -12.73 42.71 -58.13
CA LEU A 384 -11.49 43.49 -57.98
C LEU A 384 -10.35 42.84 -58.77
N LEU A 385 -9.62 43.71 -59.48
CA LEU A 385 -8.41 43.45 -60.29
C LEU A 385 -7.15 43.42 -59.39
N ASP A 386 -5.97 42.92 -59.75
CA ASP A 386 -5.47 42.34 -61.01
C ASP A 386 -4.24 41.43 -60.73
N ASP A 387 -3.71 40.76 -61.76
CA ASP A 387 -2.33 40.22 -61.90
C ASP A 387 -1.65 39.50 -60.69
N MET A 388 -1.54 38.16 -60.75
CA MET A 388 -0.21 37.51 -60.70
C MET A 388 -0.21 36.05 -61.23
N ASP A 389 0.74 35.81 -62.13
CA ASP A 389 1.19 34.58 -62.86
C ASP A 389 0.62 33.19 -62.49
N ASP A 390 0.30 32.39 -63.51
CA ASP A 390 -0.33 31.05 -63.40
C ASP A 390 0.66 29.95 -63.81
N GLY A 391 1.12 29.13 -62.84
CA GLY A 391 2.18 28.15 -63.08
C GLY A 391 2.41 27.09 -61.98
N ASP A 392 2.25 25.83 -62.39
CA ASP A 392 2.78 24.60 -61.77
C ASP A 392 2.20 24.13 -60.42
N LEU A 393 0.94 23.64 -60.46
CA LEU A 393 0.39 22.70 -59.46
C LEU A 393 -0.25 21.48 -60.15
N PRO A 394 0.12 20.23 -59.80
CA PRO A 394 -0.45 19.02 -60.41
C PRO A 394 -1.85 18.67 -59.88
N PRO A 395 -2.72 18.02 -60.68
CA PRO A 395 -4.09 17.69 -60.29
C PRO A 395 -4.16 16.57 -59.23
N PRO A 396 -5.18 16.56 -58.35
CA PRO A 396 -5.30 15.61 -57.24
C PRO A 396 -5.62 14.18 -57.71
N ALA A 397 -4.84 13.21 -57.21
CA ALA A 397 -4.84 11.83 -57.66
C ALA A 397 -5.92 10.92 -56.99
N TYR A 398 -7.18 11.38 -56.92
CA TYR A 398 -8.31 10.50 -56.57
C TYR A 398 -9.64 10.97 -57.17
N GLN A 399 -10.33 10.06 -57.87
CA GLN A 399 -11.72 10.23 -58.30
C GLN A 399 -12.49 8.95 -57.98
N PRO A 400 -13.52 8.97 -57.11
CA PRO A 400 -14.36 7.81 -56.86
C PRO A 400 -15.27 7.55 -58.07
N ALA A 401 -15.23 6.32 -58.60
CA ALA A 401 -16.07 5.92 -59.73
C ALA A 401 -17.56 5.78 -59.34
N ALA A 402 -18.45 6.04 -60.29
CA ALA A 402 -19.89 6.05 -60.06
C ALA A 402 -20.53 4.65 -59.98
N THR A 403 -21.73 4.62 -59.39
CA THR A 403 -22.61 3.46 -59.18
C THR A 403 -22.78 2.57 -60.42
N ALA A 404 -22.66 1.25 -60.26
CA ALA A 404 -23.04 0.26 -61.26
C ALA A 404 -24.45 -0.31 -60.99
N GLU A 405 -25.18 -0.65 -62.04
CA GLU A 405 -26.56 -1.16 -61.96
C GLU A 405 -26.64 -2.66 -61.60
N PRO A 406 -27.74 -3.15 -60.98
CA PRO A 406 -27.93 -4.58 -60.73
C PRO A 406 -28.32 -5.33 -62.01
N LEU A 407 -27.64 -6.44 -62.31
CA LEU A 407 -28.03 -7.38 -63.36
C LEU A 407 -29.15 -8.33 -62.90
N PRO A 408 -30.02 -8.81 -63.81
CA PRO A 408 -31.21 -9.57 -63.45
C PRO A 408 -30.92 -11.03 -63.05
N LEU A 409 -31.79 -11.58 -62.22
CA LEU A 409 -31.82 -13.01 -61.88
C LEU A 409 -32.10 -13.86 -63.12
N VAL A 410 -31.39 -14.98 -63.26
CA VAL A 410 -31.76 -16.09 -64.15
C VAL A 410 -31.92 -17.36 -63.31
N ASP A 411 -33.03 -18.05 -63.54
CA ASP A 411 -33.45 -19.25 -62.82
C ASP A 411 -33.21 -20.46 -63.72
N ALA A 412 -32.28 -21.33 -63.34
CA ALA A 412 -31.90 -22.54 -64.05
C ALA A 412 -31.33 -23.56 -63.04
N ALA A 413 -31.84 -24.78 -63.07
CA ALA A 413 -31.43 -25.83 -62.16
C ALA A 413 -30.23 -26.62 -62.69
N ASP A 414 -29.30 -26.93 -61.79
CA ASP A 414 -28.52 -28.17 -61.80
C ASP A 414 -28.47 -28.65 -60.33
N GLU A 415 -28.85 -29.91 -60.10
CA GLU A 415 -28.76 -30.58 -58.79
C GLU A 415 -27.39 -31.29 -58.66
N ASP A 416 -27.10 -31.84 -57.46
CA ASP A 416 -25.90 -32.63 -57.15
C ASP A 416 -24.52 -31.94 -57.28
N MET A 417 -24.12 -31.15 -56.27
CA MET A 417 -22.79 -31.21 -55.59
C MET A 417 -22.61 -30.07 -54.55
N ALA A 418 -23.16 -30.23 -53.34
CA ALA A 418 -22.98 -29.27 -52.25
C ALA A 418 -23.19 -29.86 -50.84
N GLU A 419 -22.31 -30.77 -50.39
CA GLU A 419 -22.29 -31.19 -48.98
C GLU A 419 -21.50 -30.21 -48.08
N GLU A 420 -22.12 -29.86 -46.95
CA GLU A 420 -21.50 -29.42 -45.69
C GLU A 420 -20.66 -28.12 -45.65
N TYR A 421 -21.35 -26.96 -45.66
CA TYR A 421 -20.93 -25.80 -44.86
C TYR A 421 -22.12 -25.12 -44.18
N VAL A 422 -22.15 -25.11 -42.85
CA VAL A 422 -23.25 -24.52 -42.05
C VAL A 422 -22.69 -23.48 -41.08
N ALA A 423 -23.07 -22.22 -41.27
CA ALA A 423 -22.67 -21.13 -40.37
C ALA A 423 -23.38 -21.24 -39.00
N PRO A 424 -22.65 -21.09 -37.87
CA PRO A 424 -23.23 -21.28 -36.53
C PRO A 424 -24.14 -20.11 -36.12
N GLN A 425 -25.41 -20.40 -35.84
CA GLN A 425 -26.32 -19.42 -35.24
C GLN A 425 -26.07 -19.24 -33.73
N PRO A 426 -26.18 -18.01 -33.18
CA PRO A 426 -26.06 -17.78 -31.75
C PRO A 426 -27.21 -18.45 -30.97
N ARG A 427 -26.87 -19.19 -29.92
CA ARG A 427 -27.85 -19.91 -29.08
C ARG A 427 -28.59 -18.95 -28.14
N ARG A 428 -29.85 -19.26 -27.84
CA ARG A 428 -30.63 -18.53 -26.82
C ARG A 428 -30.02 -18.77 -25.42
N PRO A 429 -29.99 -17.76 -24.52
CA PRO A 429 -29.51 -17.95 -23.17
C PRO A 429 -30.25 -19.05 -22.41
N GLY A 430 -29.53 -19.80 -21.57
CA GLY A 430 -30.11 -20.76 -20.62
C GLY A 430 -30.13 -22.24 -21.03
N THR A 431 -29.78 -22.60 -22.28
CA THR A 431 -29.63 -24.03 -22.67
C THR A 431 -28.17 -24.47 -22.64
N PRO A 432 -27.77 -25.46 -21.81
CA PRO A 432 -26.40 -25.97 -21.78
C PRO A 432 -26.01 -26.67 -23.09
N SER A 433 -24.72 -26.65 -23.44
CA SER A 433 -24.23 -27.31 -24.65
C SER A 433 -24.25 -28.85 -24.51
N PRO A 434 -24.30 -29.60 -25.63
CA PRO A 434 -24.15 -31.06 -25.60
C PRO A 434 -22.86 -31.52 -24.90
N GLU A 435 -21.76 -30.79 -25.09
CA GLU A 435 -20.49 -31.03 -24.40
C GLU A 435 -20.60 -30.81 -22.89
N ALA A 436 -21.27 -29.74 -22.43
CA ALA A 436 -21.46 -29.49 -21.01
C ALA A 436 -22.28 -30.61 -20.34
N LEU A 437 -23.29 -31.13 -21.04
CA LEU A 437 -24.05 -32.31 -20.60
C LEU A 437 -23.19 -33.58 -20.57
N GLN A 438 -22.30 -33.80 -21.54
CA GLN A 438 -21.34 -34.91 -21.51
C GLN A 438 -20.32 -34.79 -20.37
N ARG A 439 -19.76 -33.60 -20.12
CA ARG A 439 -18.84 -33.33 -19.00
C ARG A 439 -19.54 -33.59 -17.65
N LEU A 440 -20.80 -33.16 -17.51
CA LEU A 440 -21.61 -33.44 -16.32
C LEU A 440 -21.87 -34.94 -16.13
N GLN A 441 -22.21 -35.67 -17.20
CA GLN A 441 -22.40 -37.14 -17.14
C GLN A 441 -21.10 -37.90 -16.81
N ALA A 442 -19.95 -37.43 -17.30
CA ALA A 442 -18.64 -37.98 -16.95
C ALA A 442 -18.29 -37.73 -15.48
N ALA A 443 -18.50 -36.51 -14.97
CA ALA A 443 -18.31 -36.19 -13.56
C ALA A 443 -19.18 -37.07 -12.64
N VAL A 444 -20.48 -37.17 -12.93
CA VAL A 444 -21.42 -38.00 -12.14
C VAL A 444 -21.04 -39.49 -12.14
N ARG A 445 -20.42 -40.00 -13.21
CA ARG A 445 -19.87 -41.38 -13.21
C ARG A 445 -18.59 -41.50 -12.37
N ASN A 446 -17.69 -40.52 -12.43
CA ASN A 446 -16.42 -40.57 -11.70
C ASN A 446 -16.56 -40.30 -10.20
N SER A 447 -17.62 -39.62 -9.74
CA SER A 447 -17.89 -39.44 -8.30
C SER A 447 -18.37 -40.71 -7.58
N ALA A 448 -18.68 -41.79 -8.29
CA ALA A 448 -19.31 -43.00 -7.74
C ALA A 448 -18.49 -43.79 -6.69
N PRO A 449 -17.14 -43.87 -6.71
CA PRO A 449 -16.39 -44.68 -5.73
C PRO A 449 -16.36 -44.07 -4.31
N ALA A 450 -16.17 -42.74 -4.21
CA ALA A 450 -15.83 -42.07 -2.95
C ALA A 450 -16.95 -42.12 -1.89
N ALA A 451 -18.20 -42.31 -2.32
CA ALA A 451 -19.35 -42.42 -1.43
C ALA A 451 -19.40 -43.73 -0.64
N ALA A 452 -18.75 -44.80 -1.11
CA ALA A 452 -18.79 -46.12 -0.48
C ALA A 452 -17.91 -46.20 0.78
N GLU A 453 -16.67 -45.70 0.70
CA GLU A 453 -15.69 -45.80 1.79
C GLU A 453 -16.04 -44.91 2.99
N SER A 454 -16.64 -43.75 2.70
CA SER A 454 -17.18 -42.81 3.69
C SER A 454 -18.31 -43.39 4.54
N ALA A 455 -19.07 -44.36 4.01
CA ALA A 455 -20.14 -45.04 4.73
C ALA A 455 -19.59 -46.15 5.65
N ALA A 456 -18.55 -46.87 5.22
CA ALA A 456 -17.95 -47.96 6.00
C ALA A 456 -17.33 -47.45 7.31
N HIS A 457 -16.51 -46.40 7.26
CA HIS A 457 -15.88 -45.83 8.47
C HIS A 457 -16.90 -45.30 9.48
N ARG A 458 -18.03 -44.74 9.01
CA ARG A 458 -19.06 -44.16 9.89
C ARG A 458 -19.90 -45.21 10.62
N GLN A 459 -19.91 -46.47 10.18
CA GLN A 459 -20.61 -47.58 10.87
C GLN A 459 -19.80 -48.28 11.96
N VAL A 460 -18.46 -48.18 11.95
CA VAL A 460 -17.60 -48.82 12.97
C VAL A 460 -17.65 -48.03 14.29
N ALA A 461 -17.54 -46.70 14.22
CA ALA A 461 -17.58 -45.83 15.39
C ALA A 461 -18.92 -45.88 16.17
N ALA A 462 -20.02 -46.19 15.49
CA ALA A 462 -21.36 -46.22 16.08
C ALA A 462 -21.71 -47.52 16.85
N ARG A 463 -20.78 -48.49 16.97
CA ARG A 463 -21.07 -49.83 17.54
C ARG A 463 -20.52 -50.11 18.95
N GLN A 464 -19.92 -49.13 19.63
CA GLN A 464 -19.35 -49.30 20.98
C GLN A 464 -20.08 -48.55 22.11
N ALA A 465 -21.17 -47.84 21.83
CA ALA A 465 -21.97 -47.14 22.84
C ALA A 465 -23.26 -47.93 23.19
N ALA A 466 -23.21 -48.72 24.26
CA ALA A 466 -24.37 -49.37 24.88
C ALA A 466 -24.30 -49.22 26.43
N PRO A 467 -25.43 -49.12 27.14
CA PRO A 467 -25.46 -48.44 28.45
C PRO A 467 -25.22 -49.34 29.66
N GLN A 468 -24.72 -48.74 30.74
CA GLN A 468 -24.76 -49.30 32.10
C GLN A 468 -25.96 -48.73 32.89
N PRO A 469 -26.69 -49.55 33.67
CA PRO A 469 -27.75 -49.08 34.56
C PRO A 469 -27.20 -48.63 35.93
N ALA A 470 -27.97 -47.80 36.64
CA ALA A 470 -27.59 -47.28 37.96
C ALA A 470 -28.08 -48.17 39.12
N ALA A 471 -27.25 -48.31 40.16
CA ALA A 471 -27.64 -48.80 41.49
C ALA A 471 -26.70 -48.25 42.59
N ALA A 472 -27.14 -48.28 43.84
CA ALA A 472 -26.55 -47.47 44.92
C ALA A 472 -25.62 -48.23 45.90
N ALA A 473 -24.67 -47.46 46.45
CA ALA A 473 -24.25 -47.43 47.86
C ALA A 473 -23.35 -48.53 48.51
N THR A 474 -22.48 -48.00 49.39
CA THR A 474 -21.98 -48.53 50.68
C THR A 474 -20.74 -49.45 50.80
N GLU A 475 -19.85 -49.00 51.69
CA GLU A 475 -18.95 -49.71 52.61
C GLU A 475 -17.61 -50.38 52.19
N LYS A 476 -16.60 -50.14 53.05
CA LYS A 476 -15.46 -50.99 53.50
C LYS A 476 -14.51 -51.56 52.41
N ARG A 477 -13.24 -51.10 52.33
CA ARG A 477 -12.06 -51.25 53.26
C ARG A 477 -11.24 -52.53 53.02
N SER A 478 -9.91 -52.38 53.20
CA SER A 478 -8.88 -53.44 53.38
C SER A 478 -8.49 -54.21 52.10
N PHE A 479 -7.25 -54.68 51.87
CA PHE A 479 -5.90 -54.47 52.44
C PHE A 479 -4.92 -54.34 51.24
N GLY A 480 -3.70 -53.78 51.32
CA GLY A 480 -2.97 -53.18 52.44
C GLY A 480 -1.65 -53.91 52.77
N ILE A 481 -0.51 -53.44 52.23
CA ILE A 481 0.87 -53.81 52.64
C ILE A 481 1.75 -52.54 52.61
N GLY A 482 2.71 -52.41 53.54
CA GLY A 482 3.80 -51.40 53.72
C GLY A 482 3.84 -50.15 52.81
N SER A 483 3.77 -48.89 53.28
CA SER A 483 3.96 -48.26 54.61
C SER A 483 5.38 -48.28 55.21
N LEU A 484 5.67 -47.25 56.02
CA LEU A 484 6.87 -46.90 56.81
C LEU A 484 8.07 -46.35 55.99
N ILE A 485 8.81 -45.30 56.42
CA ILE A 485 8.83 -44.59 57.73
C ILE A 485 8.49 -43.09 57.59
N HIS A 486 7.93 -42.52 58.67
CA HIS A 486 7.65 -41.09 58.84
C HIS A 486 7.81 -40.71 60.33
N ARG A 487 8.44 -39.55 60.60
CA ARG A 487 8.31 -38.68 61.80
C ARG A 487 8.48 -39.29 63.22
N MET A 488 9.52 -38.86 63.94
CA MET A 488 9.57 -38.46 65.37
C MET A 488 11.03 -38.01 65.71
N SER A 489 11.35 -37.19 66.72
CA SER A 489 10.62 -36.77 67.93
C SER A 489 11.10 -35.38 68.45
N ALA A 490 10.29 -34.72 69.30
CA ALA A 490 10.60 -33.55 70.15
C ALA A 490 11.05 -32.22 69.48
N GLY A 491 10.90 -31.04 70.10
CA GLY A 491 10.19 -30.69 71.34
C GLY A 491 10.66 -29.34 71.93
N ASN A 492 9.75 -28.59 72.56
CA ASN A 492 9.90 -27.22 73.11
C ASN A 492 10.08 -26.10 72.04
N GLY A 493 9.54 -24.89 72.20
CA GLY A 493 8.61 -24.37 73.21
C GLY A 493 8.10 -22.95 72.88
N GLU A 494 6.88 -22.62 73.31
CA GLU A 494 6.21 -21.30 73.20
C GLU A 494 6.58 -20.37 74.39
N PRO A 495 6.11 -19.09 74.54
CA PRO A 495 5.11 -18.33 73.75
C PRO A 495 5.46 -16.83 73.45
N ALA A 496 4.45 -16.08 72.94
CA ALA A 496 4.30 -14.61 72.96
C ALA A 496 5.18 -13.77 71.97
N GLU A 497 4.77 -12.61 71.42
CA GLU A 497 3.49 -11.86 71.48
C GLU A 497 3.29 -10.95 70.23
N ARG A 498 2.11 -10.32 70.10
CA ARG A 498 1.76 -9.22 69.15
C ARG A 498 1.21 -8.04 69.99
N PRO A 499 1.31 -6.73 69.65
CA PRO A 499 1.06 -6.16 68.30
C PRO A 499 1.91 -4.90 67.92
N ALA A 500 1.43 -4.09 66.96
CA ALA A 500 1.96 -2.79 66.47
C ALA A 500 1.54 -1.58 67.40
N PRO A 501 1.92 -0.29 67.20
CA PRO A 501 2.33 0.42 65.96
C PRO A 501 3.42 1.57 66.07
N GLN A 502 3.46 2.42 65.02
CA GLN A 502 4.13 3.73 64.72
C GLN A 502 4.20 4.85 65.82
N PRO A 503 4.82 6.07 65.63
CA PRO A 503 5.82 6.61 64.64
C PRO A 503 6.91 7.60 65.23
N SER A 504 7.55 8.42 64.36
CA SER A 504 8.30 9.72 64.60
C SER A 504 9.86 9.66 64.76
N ARG A 505 10.69 10.73 64.58
CA ARG A 505 10.47 12.20 64.53
C ARG A 505 11.65 13.05 63.92
N GLN A 506 11.36 14.16 63.20
CA GLN A 506 12.08 15.47 62.94
C GLN A 506 13.63 15.54 62.75
N GLN A 507 14.26 16.19 61.73
CA GLN A 507 14.27 17.57 61.14
C GLN A 507 15.39 18.56 61.69
N PRO A 508 15.81 19.63 60.95
CA PRO A 508 17.16 20.25 60.97
C PRO A 508 17.28 21.59 61.76
N PRO A 509 18.36 22.45 61.65
CA PRO A 509 18.40 23.52 60.59
C PRO A 509 19.75 24.24 60.20
N GLN A 510 19.76 24.86 58.99
CA GLN A 510 20.19 26.25 58.61
C GLN A 510 21.64 26.85 58.55
N LEU A 511 21.83 27.63 57.46
CA LEU A 511 22.43 29.00 57.29
C LEU A 511 23.95 29.30 57.42
N ARG A 512 24.55 29.85 56.33
CA ARG A 512 24.86 31.30 56.17
C ARG A 512 25.26 31.74 54.75
N GLN A 513 25.24 33.07 54.51
CA GLN A 513 25.67 33.78 53.28
C GLN A 513 26.86 34.72 53.61
N GLN A 514 27.72 35.08 52.63
CA GLN A 514 27.82 36.45 52.07
C GLN A 514 29.03 36.72 51.12
N THR A 515 28.69 37.27 49.95
CA THR A 515 29.37 38.31 49.12
C THR A 515 30.83 38.76 49.38
N THR A 516 31.63 38.86 48.30
CA THR A 516 32.07 40.14 47.65
C THR A 516 32.75 39.92 46.26
N ARG A 517 33.05 41.01 45.55
CA ARG A 517 33.68 41.20 44.20
C ARG A 517 34.81 42.26 44.34
N PRO A 518 35.56 42.67 43.29
CA PRO A 518 36.20 41.95 42.16
C PRO A 518 37.67 42.41 41.90
N SER A 519 38.41 41.84 40.92
CA SER A 519 39.46 42.57 40.15
C SER A 519 40.12 41.74 39.02
N GLN A 520 40.36 42.40 37.87
CA GLN A 520 41.42 42.20 36.84
C GLN A 520 41.55 40.81 36.14
N SER A 521 41.55 40.62 34.81
CA SER A 521 41.85 41.41 33.57
C SER A 521 43.27 41.26 33.01
N TYR A 522 43.39 40.75 31.79
CA TYR A 522 44.39 41.14 30.79
C TYR A 522 43.82 40.98 29.37
N GLU A 523 44.00 42.04 28.59
CA GLU A 523 43.66 42.28 27.17
C GLU A 523 44.58 41.51 26.17
N ASP A 524 44.44 41.48 24.83
CA ASP A 524 43.35 41.65 23.83
C ASP A 524 43.91 41.08 22.46
N GLU A 525 43.46 41.27 21.21
CA GLU A 525 42.54 42.22 20.53
C GLU A 525 41.99 41.64 19.19
N ALA A 526 41.07 42.39 18.55
CA ALA A 526 40.72 42.56 17.11
C ALA A 526 41.06 41.49 16.04
N GLU A 527 40.24 41.25 15.00
CA GLU A 527 39.62 42.23 14.07
C GLU A 527 38.20 41.83 13.56
N LEU A 528 37.49 42.78 12.93
CA LEU A 528 36.17 42.61 12.31
C LEU A 528 36.11 43.34 10.94
N ASP A 529 35.50 42.70 9.93
CA ASP A 529 35.46 43.16 8.54
C ASP A 529 34.13 43.87 8.18
N PRO A 530 34.12 45.16 7.77
CA PRO A 530 32.91 46.00 7.75
C PRO A 530 32.08 45.99 6.44
N GLU A 531 31.94 44.86 5.73
CA GLU A 531 31.16 44.81 4.46
C GLU A 531 29.68 44.37 4.58
N GLN A 532 29.17 43.96 5.75
CA GLN A 532 27.84 43.30 5.86
C GLN A 532 26.61 44.23 5.96
N GLU A 533 26.75 45.56 5.98
CA GLU A 533 25.61 46.49 6.00
C GLU A 533 25.23 47.07 4.62
N ARG A 534 24.67 46.24 3.72
CA ARG A 534 23.87 46.70 2.56
C ARG A 534 23.05 45.61 1.86
N ILE A 535 21.84 45.37 2.36
CA ILE A 535 20.77 44.68 1.60
C ILE A 535 19.51 45.56 1.64
N GLU A 536 19.20 46.22 0.53
CA GLU A 536 18.01 47.06 0.41
C GLU A 536 16.76 46.21 0.14
N ILE A 537 15.71 46.35 0.95
CA ILE A 537 14.44 45.64 0.76
C ILE A 537 13.72 46.18 -0.50
N PRO A 538 13.43 45.35 -1.52
CA PRO A 538 12.80 45.78 -2.77
C PRO A 538 11.47 46.51 -2.59
N ALA A 539 11.27 47.58 -3.34
CA ALA A 539 10.18 48.55 -3.10
C ALA A 539 8.76 47.98 -3.24
N PHE A 540 8.56 46.84 -3.93
CA PHE A 540 7.24 46.24 -4.13
C PHE A 540 6.62 45.68 -2.84
N LEU A 541 7.44 45.33 -1.83
CA LEU A 541 6.97 44.81 -0.54
C LEU A 541 6.36 45.88 0.39
N ARG A 542 6.47 47.17 0.07
CA ARG A 542 6.05 48.28 0.96
C ARG A 542 4.56 48.67 0.90
N ARG A 543 3.67 47.84 0.32
CA ARG A 543 2.27 48.23 0.03
C ARG A 543 1.16 47.21 0.34
N GLN A 544 1.37 46.27 1.27
CA GLN A 544 0.29 45.46 1.86
C GLN A 544 0.32 45.41 3.40
N ALA A 545 0.77 46.50 4.04
CA ALA A 545 0.77 46.66 5.50
C ALA A 545 0.34 48.08 5.91
N ASN A 546 -0.94 48.38 5.66
CA ASN A 546 -1.76 49.45 6.28
C ASN A 546 -3.22 49.21 5.90
#